data_AF-A0A4Y6RJY0-F1
#
_entry.id   AF-A0A4Y6RJY0-F1
#
_cell.length_a   1.000
_cell.length_b   1.000
_cell.length_c   1.000
_cell.angle_alpha   90.00
_cell.angle_beta   90.00
_cell.angle_gamma   90.00
#
_symmetry.space_group_name_H-M   'P 1'
#
loop_
_entity.id
_entity.type
_entity.pdbx_description
1 polymer ?
#
loop_
_entity_poly.entity_id
_entity_poly.type
_entity_poly.pdbx_seq_one_letter_code
_entity_poly.pdbx_strand_id
1 'polypeptide(L)'
;MSDFKQTVPVPGLKARLKQQLRAHPLLWGVYWRAKQQIRRLALMRYFWYDIRHTYRGMFWRHQHVEVPTLGAEMLFQYHKLEKGLVMPGKRRLFGLEPAHASMQLIQRWRAAGHDLQDPVYVGAVETLRAYQRRLRDNELDPKGIILPQVDVFLQNSGDGDAALATPQKLVKAMVTERSPAATFRSLTEARRSVRSFLPETVPYGVFEEAVRLAQLSPSACNRQPCRIYLVSDEEQRRQLLALQNGNLGFGHMAPHVAIITADEECFFDASERHEPYVDGGLFSMSFILALRAQNVASCCLNWCVSPETDRRAHALFALPQSQRIVMLMAIGYAPEECAVPRSPRRGLEQVLISL
;
A
#
# COMPACT_ATOMS: atom_id res chain seq x y z
N MET A 1 -42.50 39.47 34.02
CA MET A 1 -42.05 39.42 32.60
C MET A 1 -40.84 38.49 32.58
N SER A 2 -40.78 37.35 31.92
CA SER A 2 -41.61 36.74 30.88
C SER A 2 -41.49 35.22 30.97
N ASP A 3 -42.63 34.52 31.00
CA ASP A 3 -42.70 33.07 30.82
C ASP A 3 -42.24 32.69 29.41
N PHE A 4 -41.06 32.07 29.31
CA PHE A 4 -40.68 31.31 28.12
C PHE A 4 -41.43 29.97 28.12
N LYS A 5 -42.68 29.98 27.64
CA LYS A 5 -43.35 28.74 27.21
C LYS A 5 -42.60 28.17 26.01
N GLN A 6 -41.74 27.18 26.25
CA GLN A 6 -41.21 26.33 25.18
C GLN A 6 -42.38 25.61 24.51
N THR A 7 -42.77 26.10 23.34
CA THR A 7 -43.67 25.39 22.44
C THR A 7 -42.94 24.17 21.89
N VAL A 8 -43.24 23.00 22.45
CA VAL A 8 -42.79 21.72 21.90
C VAL A 8 -43.31 21.65 20.45
N PRO A 9 -42.44 21.55 19.43
CA PRO A 9 -42.88 21.53 18.05
C PRO A 9 -43.79 20.32 17.81
N VAL A 10 -44.97 20.57 17.26
CA VAL A 10 -45.93 19.52 16.91
C VAL A 10 -45.24 18.56 15.95
N PRO A 11 -45.18 17.24 16.25
CA PRO A 11 -44.51 16.30 15.38
C PRO A 11 -45.20 16.30 14.02
N GLY A 12 -44.44 16.56 12.96
CA GLY A 12 -44.96 16.49 11.59
C GLY A 12 -45.54 15.10 11.27
N LEU A 13 -46.35 15.00 10.22
CA LEU A 13 -47.08 13.78 9.82
C LEU A 13 -46.22 12.50 9.88
N LYS A 14 -44.97 12.58 9.38
CA LYS A 14 -43.98 11.48 9.38
C LYS A 14 -43.58 11.02 10.78
N ALA A 15 -43.49 11.94 11.75
CA ALA A 15 -43.14 11.63 13.13
C ALA A 15 -44.31 10.95 13.87
N ARG A 16 -45.55 11.43 13.64
CA ARG A 16 -46.78 10.80 14.17
C ARG A 16 -46.97 9.39 13.64
N LEU A 17 -46.81 9.19 12.32
CA LEU A 17 -46.84 7.87 11.68
C LEU A 17 -45.79 6.91 12.25
N LYS A 18 -44.55 7.37 12.46
CA LYS A 18 -43.51 6.55 13.11
C LYS A 18 -43.87 6.17 14.54
N GLN A 19 -44.46 7.09 15.30
CA GLN A 19 -44.87 6.84 16.68
C GLN A 19 -45.99 5.80 16.75
N GLN A 20 -46.97 5.87 15.86
CA GLN A 20 -48.02 4.86 15.72
C GLN A 20 -47.47 3.49 15.28
N LEU A 21 -46.54 3.47 14.32
CA LEU A 21 -45.90 2.23 13.89
C LEU A 21 -45.09 1.58 15.02
N ARG A 22 -44.39 2.37 15.85
CA ARG A 22 -43.63 1.85 17.02
C ARG A 22 -44.51 1.16 18.05
N ALA A 23 -45.78 1.57 18.17
CA ALA A 23 -46.74 0.93 19.07
C ALA A 23 -47.16 -0.48 18.60
N HIS A 24 -46.83 -0.86 17.36
CA HIS A 24 -47.14 -2.17 16.79
C HIS A 24 -45.85 -2.90 16.36
N PRO A 25 -45.31 -3.81 17.19
CA PRO A 25 -44.01 -4.45 16.96
C PRO A 25 -43.86 -5.11 15.58
N LEU A 26 -44.90 -5.78 15.09
CA LEU A 26 -44.90 -6.42 13.77
C LEU A 26 -44.81 -5.40 12.62
N LEU A 27 -45.62 -4.34 12.67
CA LEU A 27 -45.62 -3.27 11.67
C LEU A 27 -44.33 -2.45 11.72
N TRP A 28 -43.79 -2.20 12.91
CA TRP A 28 -42.48 -1.58 13.10
C TRP A 28 -41.36 -2.43 12.48
N GLY A 29 -41.39 -3.74 12.71
CA GLY A 29 -40.42 -4.68 12.14
C GLY A 29 -40.49 -4.74 10.61
N VAL A 30 -41.69 -4.68 10.02
CA VAL A 30 -41.87 -4.60 8.56
C VAL A 30 -41.36 -3.26 8.02
N TYR A 31 -41.73 -2.15 8.64
CA TYR A 31 -41.24 -0.80 8.28
C TYR A 31 -39.71 -0.74 8.30
N TRP A 32 -39.09 -1.26 9.35
CA TRP A 32 -37.64 -1.22 9.51
C TRP A 32 -36.94 -2.10 8.46
N ARG A 33 -37.43 -3.32 8.21
CA ARG A 33 -36.93 -4.20 7.14
C ARG A 33 -37.05 -3.54 5.77
N ALA A 34 -38.22 -2.99 5.44
CA ALA A 34 -38.43 -2.29 4.16
C ALA A 34 -37.48 -1.09 4.00
N LYS A 35 -37.34 -0.29 5.06
CA LYS A 35 -36.40 0.84 5.09
C LYS A 35 -34.95 0.38 4.88
N GLN A 36 -34.53 -0.73 5.47
CA GLN A 36 -33.19 -1.29 5.26
C GLN A 36 -33.00 -1.81 3.85
N GLN A 37 -34.01 -2.46 3.25
CA GLN A 37 -33.91 -2.90 1.85
C GLN A 37 -33.82 -1.71 0.89
N ILE A 38 -34.60 -0.64 1.11
CA ILE A 38 -34.47 0.60 0.33
C ILE A 38 -33.07 1.20 0.47
N ARG A 39 -32.52 1.23 1.69
CA ARG A 39 -31.14 1.66 1.91
C ARG A 39 -30.14 0.78 1.18
N ARG A 40 -30.32 -0.55 1.21
CA ARG A 40 -29.50 -1.53 0.47
C ARG A 40 -29.52 -1.29 -1.03
N LEU A 41 -30.69 -1.03 -1.62
CA LEU A 41 -30.82 -0.65 -3.02
C LEU A 41 -30.15 0.70 -3.31
N ALA A 42 -30.28 1.67 -2.40
CA ALA A 42 -29.57 2.94 -2.53
C ALA A 42 -28.04 2.79 -2.42
N LEU A 43 -27.51 1.73 -1.79
CA LEU A 43 -26.06 1.42 -1.78
C LEU A 43 -25.54 1.24 -3.20
N MET A 44 -26.35 0.64 -4.10
CA MET A 44 -25.94 0.41 -5.49
C MET A 44 -25.55 1.71 -6.19
N ARG A 45 -26.20 2.83 -5.85
CA ARG A 45 -25.84 4.15 -6.40
C ARG A 45 -24.41 4.57 -6.05
N TYR A 46 -23.94 4.25 -4.84
CA TYR A 46 -22.56 4.54 -4.42
C TYR A 46 -21.57 3.68 -5.20
N PHE A 47 -21.83 2.39 -5.33
CA PHE A 47 -20.96 1.51 -6.12
C PHE A 47 -20.99 1.83 -7.61
N TRP A 48 -22.12 2.25 -8.17
CA TRP A 48 -22.19 2.76 -9.54
C TRP A 48 -21.36 4.03 -9.73
N TYR A 49 -21.36 4.93 -8.74
CA TYR A 49 -20.47 6.10 -8.72
C TYR A 49 -19.00 5.67 -8.73
N ASP A 50 -18.62 4.69 -7.88
CA ASP A 50 -17.24 4.20 -7.81
C ASP A 50 -16.82 3.47 -9.09
N ILE A 51 -17.70 2.67 -9.70
CA ILE A 51 -17.46 2.03 -11.00
C ILE A 51 -17.15 3.10 -12.03
N ARG A 52 -17.96 4.17 -12.11
CA ARG A 52 -17.74 5.26 -13.06
C ARG A 52 -16.42 5.99 -12.80
N HIS A 53 -16.08 6.23 -11.53
CA HIS A 53 -14.83 6.88 -11.15
C HIS A 53 -13.62 6.00 -11.50
N THR A 54 -13.66 4.72 -11.13
CA THR A 54 -12.63 3.71 -11.38
C THR A 54 -12.41 3.52 -12.88
N TYR A 55 -13.49 3.31 -13.64
CA TYR A 55 -13.41 3.13 -15.10
C TYR A 55 -12.77 4.34 -15.81
N ARG A 56 -13.01 5.55 -15.30
CA ARG A 56 -12.44 6.78 -15.88
C ARG A 56 -11.01 7.04 -15.44
N GLY A 57 -10.67 6.78 -14.17
CA GLY A 57 -9.42 7.20 -13.55
C GLY A 57 -8.35 6.13 -13.44
N MET A 58 -8.72 4.86 -13.27
CA MET A 58 -7.78 3.73 -13.12
C MET A 58 -7.48 3.05 -14.45
N PHE A 59 -7.19 3.85 -15.47
CA PHE A 59 -6.85 3.37 -16.81
C PHE A 59 -5.72 4.23 -17.40
N TRP A 60 -4.52 3.65 -17.54
CA TRP A 60 -3.42 4.30 -18.23
C TRP A 60 -3.66 4.26 -19.73
N ARG A 61 -4.10 5.39 -20.28
CA ARG A 61 -4.27 5.55 -21.73
C ARG A 61 -2.92 5.44 -22.42
N HIS A 62 -2.92 4.84 -23.60
CA HIS A 62 -1.75 4.89 -24.47
C HIS A 62 -1.40 6.37 -24.78
N GLN A 63 -0.11 6.75 -24.66
CA GLN A 63 0.40 8.09 -24.98
C GLN A 63 -0.06 9.28 -24.11
N HIS A 64 -0.48 9.09 -22.85
CA HIS A 64 -0.70 10.24 -21.96
C HIS A 64 0.61 11.00 -21.68
N VAL A 65 0.54 12.33 -21.60
CA VAL A 65 1.72 13.19 -21.37
C VAL A 65 1.71 13.91 -20.03
N GLU A 66 0.63 13.84 -19.25
CA GLU A 66 0.54 14.54 -17.96
C GLU A 66 1.54 14.01 -16.93
N VAL A 67 2.21 14.92 -16.20
CA VAL A 67 3.23 14.60 -15.19
C VAL A 67 2.74 13.54 -14.18
N PRO A 68 1.53 13.65 -13.56
CA PRO A 68 1.14 12.71 -12.51
C PRO A 68 0.98 11.27 -13.00
N THR A 69 0.41 11.08 -14.19
CA THR A 69 0.14 9.76 -14.77
C THR A 69 1.39 9.19 -15.42
N LEU A 70 2.12 9.97 -16.20
CA LEU A 70 3.36 9.54 -16.84
C LEU A 70 4.42 9.18 -15.79
N GLY A 71 4.53 10.01 -14.74
CA GLY A 71 5.40 9.74 -13.60
C GLY A 71 5.00 8.50 -12.82
N ALA A 72 3.70 8.23 -12.66
CA ALA A 72 3.21 7.02 -11.99
C ALA A 72 3.51 5.74 -12.82
N GLU A 73 3.30 5.79 -14.14
CA GLU A 73 3.64 4.70 -15.05
C GLU A 73 5.16 4.44 -15.05
N MET A 74 5.97 5.51 -15.11
CA MET A 74 7.43 5.44 -15.04
C MET A 74 7.90 4.81 -13.73
N LEU A 75 7.41 5.32 -12.58
CA LEU A 75 7.63 4.72 -11.25
C LEU A 75 7.31 3.23 -11.24
N PHE A 76 6.15 2.85 -11.76
CA PHE A 76 5.72 1.46 -11.79
C PHE A 76 6.68 0.56 -12.56
N GLN A 77 7.23 1.02 -13.69
CA GLN A 77 8.14 0.22 -14.50
C GLN A 77 9.54 0.16 -13.88
N TYR A 78 10.18 1.30 -13.61
CA TYR A 78 11.56 1.25 -13.10
C TYR A 78 11.62 0.67 -11.68
N HIS A 79 10.56 0.80 -10.86
CA HIS A 79 10.55 0.18 -9.54
C HIS A 79 10.57 -1.36 -9.60
N LYS A 80 10.13 -1.98 -10.70
CA LYS A 80 10.34 -3.43 -10.91
C LYS A 80 11.84 -3.74 -11.05
N LEU A 81 12.59 -2.87 -11.73
CA LEU A 81 14.05 -3.00 -11.82
C LEU A 81 14.69 -2.81 -10.45
N GLU A 82 14.30 -1.77 -9.71
CA GLU A 82 14.83 -1.56 -8.35
C GLU A 82 14.62 -2.77 -7.44
N LYS A 83 13.43 -3.38 -7.49
CA LYS A 83 13.16 -4.61 -6.74
C LYS A 83 14.11 -5.72 -7.15
N GLY A 84 14.30 -5.93 -8.46
CA GLY A 84 15.21 -6.96 -8.98
C GLY A 84 16.67 -6.73 -8.58
N LEU A 85 17.11 -5.47 -8.50
CA LEU A 85 18.46 -5.11 -8.04
C LEU A 85 18.75 -5.53 -6.60
N VAL A 86 17.72 -5.65 -5.76
CA VAL A 86 17.86 -6.04 -4.34
C VAL A 86 17.34 -7.44 -4.04
N MET A 87 16.94 -8.20 -5.07
CA MET A 87 16.45 -9.56 -4.86
C MET A 87 17.56 -10.46 -4.28
N PRO A 88 17.25 -11.26 -3.25
CA PRO A 88 18.18 -12.24 -2.69
C PRO A 88 18.41 -13.41 -3.66
N GLY A 89 19.42 -14.23 -3.37
CA GLY A 89 19.74 -15.45 -4.11
C GLY A 89 20.65 -15.22 -5.32
N LYS A 90 20.67 -16.21 -6.23
CA LYS A 90 21.57 -16.21 -7.39
C LYS A 90 21.20 -15.09 -8.36
N ARG A 91 22.20 -14.28 -8.72
CA ARG A 91 22.06 -13.20 -9.71
C ARG A 91 21.74 -13.81 -11.09
N ARG A 92 20.78 -13.21 -11.78
CA ARG A 92 20.29 -13.65 -13.09
C ARG A 92 19.89 -12.44 -13.92
N LEU A 93 19.84 -12.59 -15.25
CA LEU A 93 19.19 -11.61 -16.11
C LEU A 93 17.72 -11.46 -15.70
N PHE A 94 17.22 -10.23 -15.59
CA PHE A 94 15.86 -9.93 -15.16
C PHE A 94 15.40 -8.61 -15.77
N GLY A 95 14.09 -8.34 -15.80
CA GLY A 95 13.63 -6.97 -16.03
C GLY A 95 13.78 -6.44 -17.47
N LEU A 96 13.86 -7.31 -18.48
CA LEU A 96 13.96 -6.90 -19.90
C LEU A 96 12.83 -5.96 -20.31
N GLU A 97 11.57 -6.35 -20.09
CA GLU A 97 10.42 -5.52 -20.43
C GLU A 97 10.35 -4.23 -19.59
N PRO A 98 10.51 -4.26 -18.24
CA PRO A 98 10.61 -3.03 -17.46
C PRO A 98 11.73 -2.07 -17.91
N ALA A 99 12.89 -2.57 -18.36
CA ALA A 99 13.97 -1.74 -18.87
C ALA A 99 13.58 -1.01 -20.17
N HIS A 100 13.03 -1.74 -21.15
CA HIS A 100 12.51 -1.12 -22.39
C HIS A 100 11.40 -0.11 -22.08
N ALA A 101 10.43 -0.49 -21.26
CA ALA A 101 9.33 0.41 -20.89
C ALA A 101 9.83 1.67 -20.17
N SER A 102 10.82 1.54 -19.29
CA SER A 102 11.43 2.69 -18.61
C SER A 102 12.12 3.63 -19.59
N MET A 103 12.92 3.10 -20.54
CA MET A 103 13.56 3.92 -21.59
C MET A 103 12.54 4.68 -22.44
N GLN A 104 11.45 4.02 -22.85
CA GLN A 104 10.35 4.64 -23.60
C GLN A 104 9.64 5.74 -22.80
N LEU A 105 9.38 5.52 -21.51
CA LEU A 105 8.72 6.49 -20.64
C LEU A 105 9.60 7.71 -20.37
N ILE A 106 10.90 7.51 -20.19
CA ILE A 106 11.89 8.60 -20.05
C ILE A 106 11.95 9.43 -21.35
N GLN A 107 11.93 8.79 -22.52
CA GLN A 107 11.86 9.51 -23.81
C GLN A 107 10.57 10.32 -23.94
N ARG A 108 9.42 9.74 -23.58
CA ARG A 108 8.13 10.45 -23.57
C ARG A 108 8.16 11.65 -22.62
N TRP A 109 8.76 11.50 -21.44
CA TRP A 109 8.93 12.59 -20.46
C TRP A 109 9.72 13.75 -21.06
N ARG A 110 10.87 13.45 -21.70
CA ARG A 110 11.69 14.45 -22.42
C ARG A 110 10.93 15.12 -23.56
N ALA A 111 10.26 14.33 -24.40
CA ALA A 111 9.52 14.83 -25.55
C ALA A 111 8.34 15.74 -25.16
N ALA A 112 7.75 15.52 -23.97
CA ALA A 112 6.71 16.37 -23.42
C ALA A 112 7.25 17.66 -22.78
N GLY A 113 8.58 17.85 -22.70
CA GLY A 113 9.20 19.06 -22.15
C GLY A 113 9.14 19.18 -20.62
N HIS A 114 8.97 18.06 -19.91
CA HIS A 114 8.90 18.04 -18.46
C HIS A 114 10.26 18.24 -17.79
N ASP A 115 10.23 18.64 -16.52
CA ASP A 115 11.43 18.90 -15.72
C ASP A 115 12.34 17.65 -15.65
N LEU A 116 13.60 17.84 -16.05
CA LEU A 116 14.62 16.79 -16.04
C LEU A 116 15.34 16.67 -14.69
N GLN A 117 15.04 17.57 -13.75
CA GLN A 117 15.45 17.49 -12.34
C GLN A 117 14.36 16.87 -11.46
N ASP A 118 13.21 16.50 -12.02
CA ASP A 118 12.16 15.80 -11.28
C ASP A 118 12.73 14.51 -10.65
N PRO A 119 12.58 14.30 -9.32
CA PRO A 119 13.15 13.14 -8.65
C PRO A 119 12.70 11.78 -9.22
N VAL A 120 11.50 11.71 -9.79
CA VAL A 120 10.96 10.51 -10.43
C VAL A 120 11.68 10.24 -11.75
N TYR A 121 11.92 11.28 -12.55
CA TYR A 121 12.70 11.17 -13.79
C TYR A 121 14.15 10.78 -13.50
N VAL A 122 14.82 11.50 -12.60
CA VAL A 122 16.23 11.23 -12.25
C VAL A 122 16.36 9.82 -11.66
N GLY A 123 15.42 9.42 -10.79
CA GLY A 123 15.37 8.07 -10.24
C GLY A 123 15.24 6.96 -11.31
N ALA A 124 14.49 7.21 -12.38
CA ALA A 124 14.37 6.26 -13.48
C ALA A 124 15.70 6.08 -14.23
N VAL A 125 16.40 7.18 -14.51
CA VAL A 125 17.73 7.15 -15.15
C VAL A 125 18.76 6.47 -14.24
N GLU A 126 18.81 6.82 -12.96
CA GLU A 126 19.70 6.18 -11.98
C GLU A 126 19.42 4.68 -11.82
N THR A 127 18.15 4.28 -11.93
CA THR A 127 17.78 2.85 -11.93
C THR A 127 18.32 2.14 -13.16
N LEU A 128 18.29 2.75 -14.35
CA LEU A 128 18.89 2.17 -15.55
C LEU A 128 20.42 2.08 -15.45
N ARG A 129 21.09 3.08 -14.85
CA ARG A 129 22.54 3.02 -14.56
C ARG A 129 22.89 1.89 -13.60
N ALA A 130 22.11 1.74 -12.54
CA ALA A 130 22.28 0.66 -11.58
C ALA A 130 22.05 -0.72 -12.21
N TYR A 131 21.04 -0.82 -13.07
CA TYR A 131 20.74 -2.02 -13.85
C TYR A 131 21.88 -2.37 -14.80
N GLN A 132 22.39 -1.41 -15.58
CA GLN A 132 23.56 -1.57 -16.45
C GLN A 132 24.79 -2.08 -15.67
N ARG A 133 25.16 -1.41 -14.56
CA ARG A 133 26.27 -1.83 -13.70
C ARG A 133 26.07 -3.25 -13.19
N ARG A 134 24.88 -3.56 -12.65
CA ARG A 134 24.55 -4.90 -12.15
C ARG A 134 24.73 -5.98 -13.21
N LEU A 135 24.29 -5.74 -14.44
CA LEU A 135 24.44 -6.71 -15.52
C LEU A 135 25.91 -6.90 -15.94
N ARG A 136 26.68 -5.81 -16.03
CA ARG A 136 28.10 -5.84 -16.41
C ARG A 136 28.97 -6.52 -15.35
N ASP A 137 28.86 -6.09 -14.10
CA ASP A 137 29.65 -6.60 -12.96
C ASP A 137 29.45 -8.11 -12.71
N ASN A 138 28.44 -8.71 -13.34
CA ASN A 138 28.05 -10.11 -13.14
C ASN A 138 27.90 -10.88 -14.45
N GLU A 139 28.27 -10.28 -15.58
CA GLU A 139 28.21 -10.90 -16.90
C GLU A 139 26.83 -11.53 -17.22
N LEU A 140 25.75 -10.84 -16.85
CA LEU A 140 24.39 -11.41 -16.88
C LEU A 140 23.69 -11.30 -18.24
N ASP A 141 24.27 -10.61 -19.22
CA ASP A 141 23.71 -10.46 -20.57
C ASP A 141 24.71 -10.89 -21.66
N PRO A 142 25.15 -12.18 -21.67
CA PRO A 142 26.18 -12.65 -22.59
C PRO A 142 25.75 -12.62 -24.06
N LYS A 143 24.44 -12.56 -24.33
CA LYS A 143 23.87 -12.46 -25.68
C LYS A 143 23.66 -11.01 -26.12
N GLY A 144 23.95 -10.02 -25.27
CA GLY A 144 23.76 -8.60 -25.57
C GLY A 144 22.30 -8.24 -25.88
N ILE A 145 21.34 -8.86 -25.19
CA ILE A 145 19.90 -8.66 -25.43
C ILE A 145 19.48 -7.23 -25.06
N ILE A 146 20.00 -6.69 -23.95
CA ILE A 146 19.52 -5.43 -23.37
C ILE A 146 20.65 -4.43 -23.12
N LEU A 147 21.86 -4.88 -22.77
CA LEU A 147 22.97 -3.99 -22.45
C LEU A 147 23.30 -3.00 -23.57
N PRO A 148 23.41 -3.39 -24.86
CA PRO A 148 23.70 -2.44 -25.94
C PRO A 148 22.67 -1.32 -26.05
N GLN A 149 21.39 -1.63 -25.82
CA GLN A 149 20.31 -0.65 -25.89
C GLN A 149 20.37 0.33 -24.71
N VAL A 150 20.61 -0.18 -23.51
CA VAL A 150 20.77 0.64 -22.30
C VAL A 150 22.01 1.52 -22.40
N ASP A 151 23.10 1.03 -22.99
CA ASP A 151 24.34 1.78 -23.20
C ASP A 151 24.11 2.99 -24.08
N VAL A 152 23.52 2.79 -25.27
CA VAL A 152 23.19 3.88 -26.20
C VAL A 152 22.21 4.88 -25.56
N PHE A 153 21.26 4.39 -24.77
CA PHE A 153 20.30 5.24 -24.07
C PHE A 153 20.97 6.14 -23.03
N LEU A 154 21.87 5.58 -22.22
CA LEU A 154 22.53 6.28 -21.13
C LEU A 154 23.61 7.27 -21.63
N GLN A 155 24.22 7.03 -22.79
CA GLN A 155 25.11 8.02 -23.45
C GLN A 155 24.39 9.34 -23.74
N ASN A 156 23.09 9.27 -24.03
CA ASN A 156 22.23 10.43 -24.30
C ASN A 156 21.48 10.90 -23.04
N SER A 157 21.94 10.51 -21.86
CA SER A 157 21.37 10.92 -20.59
C SER A 157 22.41 11.76 -19.85
N GLY A 158 22.06 13.00 -19.47
CA GLY A 158 22.96 13.91 -18.74
C GLY A 158 23.44 13.31 -17.42
N ASP A 159 24.36 13.97 -16.71
CA ASP A 159 25.10 13.39 -15.58
C ASP A 159 24.24 12.73 -14.49
N GLY A 160 24.86 11.80 -13.76
CA GLY A 160 24.20 11.08 -12.67
C GLY A 160 24.02 11.90 -11.41
N ASP A 161 22.98 11.55 -10.65
CA ASP A 161 22.74 12.10 -9.32
C ASP A 161 22.92 10.98 -8.27
N ALA A 162 24.05 11.04 -7.57
CA ALA A 162 24.38 10.08 -6.53
C ALA A 162 23.35 10.06 -5.39
N ALA A 163 22.62 11.15 -5.14
CA ALA A 163 21.60 11.21 -4.09
C ALA A 163 20.37 10.35 -4.41
N LEU A 164 20.13 10.07 -5.70
CA LEU A 164 19.03 9.24 -6.20
C LEU A 164 19.50 7.88 -6.74
N ALA A 165 20.79 7.56 -6.58
CA ALA A 165 21.33 6.25 -6.91
C ALA A 165 20.64 5.12 -6.13
N THR A 166 20.45 3.99 -6.80
CA THR A 166 19.81 2.78 -6.29
C THR A 166 20.70 1.56 -6.61
N PRO A 167 20.69 0.48 -5.82
CA PRO A 167 20.10 0.38 -4.49
C PRO A 167 20.89 1.18 -3.46
N GLN A 168 20.36 1.26 -2.23
CA GLN A 168 21.10 1.79 -1.09
C GLN A 168 21.13 0.76 0.06
N LYS A 169 22.02 0.96 1.02
CA LYS A 169 22.06 0.14 2.24
C LYS A 169 20.88 0.46 3.15
N LEU A 170 20.31 -0.57 3.77
CA LEU A 170 19.32 -0.43 4.82
C LEU A 170 20.01 0.13 6.07
N VAL A 171 19.54 1.27 6.55
CA VAL A 171 20.07 1.91 7.76
C VAL A 171 19.32 1.38 8.98
N LYS A 172 20.06 0.99 10.04
CA LYS A 172 19.47 0.64 11.34
C LYS A 172 18.75 1.87 11.91
N ALA A 173 17.56 1.67 12.50
CA ALA A 173 16.87 2.76 13.17
C ALA A 173 17.60 3.04 14.48
N MET A 174 18.45 4.06 14.49
CA MET A 174 19.13 4.52 15.70
C MET A 174 18.47 5.81 16.17
N VAL A 175 18.04 5.83 17.43
CA VAL A 175 17.55 7.05 18.08
C VAL A 175 18.73 7.68 18.81
N THR A 176 19.49 8.50 18.09
CA THR A 176 20.54 9.35 18.66
C THR A 176 20.06 10.78 18.88
N GLU A 177 18.89 11.11 18.32
CA GLU A 177 18.34 12.46 18.26
C GLU A 177 17.56 12.84 19.51
N ARG A 178 17.68 14.09 19.94
CA ARG A 178 17.10 14.57 21.22
C ARG A 178 15.68 15.11 21.13
N SER A 179 15.12 15.33 19.93
CA SER A 179 13.77 15.89 19.76
C SER A 179 12.78 14.87 19.20
N PRO A 180 11.48 14.97 19.53
CA PRO A 180 10.45 14.10 18.95
C PRO A 180 10.39 14.18 17.42
N ALA A 181 10.51 15.38 16.85
CA ALA A 181 10.46 15.59 15.41
C ALA A 181 11.65 14.95 14.68
N ALA A 182 12.86 15.09 15.21
CA ALA A 182 14.05 14.46 14.64
C ALA A 182 13.99 12.93 14.77
N THR A 183 13.56 12.42 15.93
CA THR A 183 13.37 10.97 16.14
C THR A 183 12.38 10.38 15.14
N PHE A 184 11.24 11.05 14.92
CA PHE A 184 10.24 10.60 13.96
C PHE A 184 10.77 10.63 12.52
N ARG A 185 11.52 11.67 12.15
CA ARG A 185 12.20 11.75 10.85
C ARG A 185 13.14 10.57 10.66
N SER A 186 14.04 10.31 11.60
CA SER A 186 15.00 9.20 11.52
C SER A 186 14.29 7.85 11.39
N LEU A 187 13.22 7.62 12.14
CA LEU A 187 12.43 6.38 12.05
C LEU A 187 11.76 6.20 10.68
N THR A 188 11.13 7.26 10.17
CA THR A 188 10.39 7.21 8.89
C THR A 188 11.32 7.10 7.67
N GLU A 189 12.50 7.72 7.72
CA GLU A 189 13.55 7.60 6.69
C GLU A 189 14.22 6.22 6.71
N ALA A 190 14.47 5.66 7.91
CA ALA A 190 15.03 4.32 8.08
C ALA A 190 14.06 3.19 7.70
N ARG A 191 12.74 3.45 7.73
CA ARG A 191 11.72 2.46 7.35
C ARG A 191 11.75 2.23 5.84
N ARG A 192 12.00 0.98 5.44
CA ARG A 192 12.08 0.56 4.03
C ARG A 192 11.44 -0.81 3.82
N SER A 193 10.97 -1.05 2.60
CA SER A 193 10.41 -2.34 2.21
C SER A 193 11.55 -3.34 1.97
N VAL A 194 11.78 -4.19 2.97
CA VAL A 194 12.85 -5.19 2.97
C VAL A 194 12.37 -6.46 2.30
N ARG A 195 13.21 -7.04 1.44
CA ARG A 195 12.90 -8.25 0.65
C ARG A 195 13.96 -9.32 0.82
N SER A 196 14.67 -9.28 1.94
CA SER A 196 15.65 -10.27 2.35
C SER A 196 15.56 -10.38 3.87
N PHE A 197 15.23 -11.56 4.36
CA PHE A 197 14.97 -11.82 5.76
C PHE A 197 15.87 -12.93 6.28
N LEU A 198 16.26 -12.84 7.54
CA LEU A 198 16.90 -13.91 8.27
C LEU A 198 15.86 -14.98 8.65
N PRO A 199 16.27 -16.26 8.79
CA PRO A 199 15.36 -17.34 9.20
C PRO A 199 14.92 -17.24 10.66
N GLU A 200 15.56 -16.38 11.46
CA GLU A 200 15.23 -16.14 12.87
C GLU A 200 13.79 -15.62 13.02
N THR A 201 13.03 -16.29 13.88
CA THR A 201 11.66 -15.88 14.21
C THR A 201 11.66 -14.65 15.11
N VAL A 202 10.72 -13.76 14.88
CA VAL A 202 10.48 -12.59 15.73
C VAL A 202 9.74 -13.04 17.01
N PRO A 203 10.20 -12.67 18.22
CA PRO A 203 9.51 -13.02 19.46
C PRO A 203 8.08 -12.48 19.52
N TYR A 204 7.15 -13.24 20.09
CA TYR A 204 5.73 -12.85 20.14
C TYR A 204 5.49 -11.49 20.81
N GLY A 205 6.21 -11.18 21.90
CA GLY A 205 6.10 -9.91 22.61
C GLY A 205 6.41 -8.66 21.77
N VAL A 206 7.24 -8.81 20.72
CA VAL A 206 7.51 -7.72 19.76
C VAL A 206 6.27 -7.40 18.93
N PHE A 207 5.51 -8.42 18.53
CA PHE A 207 4.23 -8.25 17.84
C PHE A 207 3.17 -7.66 18.76
N GLU A 208 3.10 -8.12 20.02
CA GLU A 208 2.16 -7.56 21.01
C GLU A 208 2.37 -6.06 21.21
N GLU A 209 3.62 -5.64 21.38
CA GLU A 209 3.96 -4.22 21.51
C GLU A 209 3.66 -3.44 20.23
N ALA A 210 4.00 -4.00 19.07
CA ALA A 210 3.71 -3.35 17.79
C ALA A 210 2.21 -3.17 17.55
N VAL A 211 1.39 -4.16 17.92
CA VAL A 211 -0.08 -4.09 17.86
C VAL A 211 -0.62 -3.08 18.86
N ARG A 212 -0.13 -3.05 20.09
CA ARG A 212 -0.53 -2.08 21.12
C ARG A 212 -0.33 -0.64 20.65
N LEU A 213 0.81 -0.35 20.01
CA LEU A 213 1.07 0.95 19.42
C LEU A 213 0.20 1.22 18.18
N ALA A 214 -0.01 0.21 17.33
CA ALA A 214 -0.86 0.36 16.15
C ALA A 214 -2.34 0.66 16.49
N GLN A 215 -2.84 0.14 17.62
CA GLN A 215 -4.19 0.41 18.12
C GLN A 215 -4.45 1.88 18.47
N LEU A 216 -3.40 2.70 18.63
CA LEU A 216 -3.54 4.14 18.84
C LEU A 216 -3.85 4.91 17.54
N SER A 217 -3.90 4.22 16.40
CA SER A 217 -4.30 4.84 15.13
C SER A 217 -5.76 5.29 15.20
N PRO A 218 -6.10 6.47 14.64
CA PRO A 218 -7.48 6.91 14.59
C PRO A 218 -8.31 5.93 13.73
N SER A 219 -9.59 5.82 14.07
CA SER A 219 -10.61 5.10 13.29
C SER A 219 -11.91 5.89 13.30
N ALA A 220 -12.76 5.70 12.28
CA ALA A 220 -14.03 6.40 12.19
C ALA A 220 -14.86 6.21 13.47
N CYS A 221 -15.18 7.31 14.16
CA CYS A 221 -15.88 7.29 15.46
C CYS A 221 -15.26 6.34 16.51
N ASN A 222 -13.94 6.11 16.45
CA ASN A 222 -13.19 5.19 17.33
C ASN A 222 -13.67 3.72 17.31
N ARG A 223 -14.17 3.24 16.18
CA ARG A 223 -14.76 1.89 16.06
C ARG A 223 -13.76 0.74 16.03
N GLN A 224 -12.47 1.01 15.81
CA GLN A 224 -11.37 0.04 15.92
C GLN A 224 -11.63 -1.29 15.17
N PRO A 225 -11.92 -1.24 13.86
CA PRO A 225 -12.34 -2.41 13.09
C PRO A 225 -11.17 -3.38 12.78
N CYS A 226 -9.93 -2.96 13.01
CA CYS A 226 -8.74 -3.66 12.51
C CYS A 226 -8.42 -4.94 13.30
N ARG A 227 -7.95 -5.97 12.61
CA ARG A 227 -7.40 -7.21 13.19
C ARG A 227 -6.10 -7.59 12.50
N ILE A 228 -5.23 -8.30 13.22
CA ILE A 228 -4.04 -8.94 12.66
C ILE A 228 -4.11 -10.44 12.94
N TYR A 229 -3.95 -11.25 11.89
CA TYR A 229 -3.71 -12.69 12.01
C TYR A 229 -2.25 -12.95 11.65
N LEU A 230 -1.47 -13.47 12.61
CA LEU A 230 -0.06 -13.76 12.42
C LEU A 230 0.12 -15.22 11.95
N VAL A 231 0.65 -15.40 10.74
CA VAL A 231 0.92 -16.72 10.15
C VAL A 231 2.41 -17.01 10.23
N SER A 232 2.78 -17.96 11.09
CA SER A 232 4.18 -18.34 11.38
C SER A 232 4.48 -19.82 11.09
N ASP A 233 3.48 -20.60 10.68
CA ASP A 233 3.70 -21.95 10.17
C ASP A 233 4.19 -21.88 8.71
N GLU A 234 5.20 -22.67 8.35
CA GLU A 234 5.84 -22.61 7.04
C GLU A 234 4.89 -22.96 5.89
N GLU A 235 4.12 -24.04 6.06
CA GLU A 235 3.21 -24.52 5.04
C GLU A 235 2.03 -23.55 4.86
N GLN A 236 1.49 -23.03 5.96
CA GLN A 236 0.45 -21.99 5.90
C GLN A 236 0.97 -20.69 5.25
N ARG A 237 2.19 -20.22 5.59
CA ARG A 237 2.80 -19.05 4.93
C ARG A 237 2.92 -19.30 3.43
N ARG A 238 3.38 -20.49 3.02
CA ARG A 238 3.53 -20.86 1.61
C ARG A 238 2.18 -20.82 0.89
N GLN A 239 1.13 -21.38 1.48
CA GLN A 239 -0.22 -21.37 0.91
C GLN A 239 -0.79 -19.95 0.81
N LEU A 240 -0.60 -19.12 1.84
CA LEU A 240 -1.04 -17.73 1.85
C LEU A 240 -0.34 -16.88 0.79
N LEU A 241 1.00 -16.98 0.73
CA LEU A 241 1.82 -16.22 -0.22
C LEU A 241 1.57 -16.63 -1.67
N ALA A 242 1.13 -17.86 -1.92
CA ALA A 242 0.70 -18.31 -3.24
C ALA A 242 -0.59 -17.62 -3.73
N LEU A 243 -1.38 -17.04 -2.82
CA LEU A 243 -2.57 -16.23 -3.17
C LEU A 243 -2.24 -14.75 -3.39
N GLN A 244 -1.03 -14.32 -3.08
CA GLN A 244 -0.63 -12.91 -3.11
C GLN A 244 0.33 -12.64 -4.27
N ASN A 245 0.08 -11.55 -5.00
CA ASN A 245 0.96 -11.11 -6.09
C ASN A 245 2.07 -10.17 -5.60
N GLY A 246 3.33 -10.47 -5.90
CA GLY A 246 4.44 -9.51 -5.68
C GLY A 246 5.37 -9.84 -4.51
N ASN A 247 5.24 -11.03 -3.92
CA ASN A 247 6.24 -11.61 -3.02
C ASN A 247 7.27 -12.52 -3.75
N LEU A 248 7.07 -12.77 -5.05
CA LEU A 248 7.92 -13.67 -5.83
C LEU A 248 9.41 -13.29 -5.72
N GLY A 249 10.24 -14.29 -5.40
CA GLY A 249 11.68 -14.14 -5.24
C GLY A 249 12.14 -13.93 -3.79
N PHE A 250 11.26 -13.59 -2.85
CA PHE A 250 11.65 -13.41 -1.45
C PHE A 250 10.64 -13.87 -0.39
N GLY A 251 9.37 -14.06 -0.73
CA GLY A 251 8.32 -14.34 0.25
C GLY A 251 8.61 -15.56 1.14
N HIS A 252 9.20 -16.61 0.56
CA HIS A 252 9.64 -17.82 1.26
C HIS A 252 10.68 -17.57 2.37
N MET A 253 11.39 -16.44 2.34
CA MET A 253 12.37 -16.08 3.38
C MET A 253 11.73 -15.43 4.60
N ALA A 254 10.51 -14.90 4.49
CA ALA A 254 9.86 -14.22 5.59
C ALA A 254 9.41 -15.23 6.66
N PRO A 255 9.93 -15.18 7.90
CA PRO A 255 9.53 -16.09 8.97
C PRO A 255 8.08 -15.85 9.43
N HIS A 256 7.53 -14.67 9.16
CA HIS A 256 6.15 -14.34 9.51
C HIS A 256 5.45 -13.62 8.36
N VAL A 257 4.16 -13.91 8.19
CA VAL A 257 3.26 -13.13 7.33
C VAL A 257 2.05 -12.72 8.17
N ALA A 258 1.78 -11.42 8.25
CA ALA A 258 0.56 -10.90 8.87
C ALA A 258 -0.53 -10.70 7.81
N ILE A 259 -1.74 -11.17 8.10
CA ILE A 259 -2.97 -10.80 7.39
C ILE A 259 -3.60 -9.65 8.18
N ILE A 260 -3.62 -8.45 7.60
CA ILE A 260 -4.25 -7.28 8.21
C ILE A 260 -5.65 -7.15 7.62
N THR A 261 -6.66 -7.15 8.48
CA THR A 261 -8.06 -7.02 8.07
C THR A 261 -8.76 -5.88 8.78
N ALA A 262 -9.90 -5.44 8.24
CA ALA A 262 -10.82 -4.54 8.91
C ALA A 262 -12.25 -5.06 8.75
N ASP A 263 -12.98 -5.14 9.86
CA ASP A 263 -14.34 -5.66 9.89
C ASP A 263 -15.38 -4.65 9.37
N GLU A 264 -16.02 -4.97 8.25
CA GLU A 264 -16.98 -4.08 7.61
C GLU A 264 -18.30 -3.96 8.38
N GLU A 265 -18.61 -4.91 9.28
CA GLU A 265 -19.79 -4.84 10.16
C GLU A 265 -19.67 -3.74 11.23
N CYS A 266 -18.48 -3.16 11.41
CA CYS A 266 -18.31 -1.98 12.26
C CYS A 266 -18.95 -0.72 11.66
N PHE A 267 -19.36 -0.74 10.39
CA PHE A 267 -19.87 0.42 9.65
C PHE A 267 -21.35 0.25 9.31
N PHE A 268 -22.08 1.36 9.22
CA PHE A 268 -23.55 1.30 9.23
C PHE A 268 -24.24 1.57 7.88
N ASP A 269 -23.54 2.11 6.86
CA ASP A 269 -24.05 2.24 5.48
C ASP A 269 -22.95 2.46 4.40
N ALA A 270 -23.34 2.55 3.11
CA ALA A 270 -22.41 2.72 1.98
C ALA A 270 -21.62 4.04 1.97
N SER A 271 -22.01 5.05 2.75
CA SER A 271 -21.18 6.25 2.84
C SER A 271 -19.80 5.91 3.42
N GLU A 272 -19.73 4.87 4.25
CA GLU A 272 -18.53 4.39 4.94
C GLU A 272 -17.82 3.23 4.19
N ARG A 273 -18.20 2.93 2.94
CA ARG A 273 -17.67 1.78 2.17
C ARG A 273 -16.14 1.74 1.98
N HIS A 274 -15.46 2.87 2.18
CA HIS A 274 -14.00 2.98 2.08
C HIS A 274 -13.30 2.83 3.43
N GLU A 275 -14.03 2.98 4.55
CA GLU A 275 -13.47 3.00 5.90
C GLU A 275 -12.65 1.75 6.25
N PRO A 276 -13.03 0.52 5.84
CA PRO A 276 -12.18 -0.64 6.09
C PRO A 276 -10.74 -0.46 5.58
N TYR A 277 -10.56 0.19 4.43
CA TYR A 277 -9.23 0.44 3.85
C TYR A 277 -8.56 1.69 4.43
N VAL A 278 -9.32 2.73 4.79
CA VAL A 278 -8.79 3.95 5.43
C VAL A 278 -8.28 3.62 6.83
N ASP A 279 -9.14 3.09 7.69
CA ASP A 279 -8.79 2.68 9.06
C ASP A 279 -7.68 1.61 9.03
N GLY A 280 -7.82 0.62 8.14
CA GLY A 280 -6.83 -0.42 7.93
C GLY A 280 -5.47 0.10 7.48
N GLY A 281 -5.43 1.12 6.61
CA GLY A 281 -4.21 1.76 6.13
C GLY A 281 -3.49 2.55 7.22
N LEU A 282 -4.24 3.31 8.02
CA LEU A 282 -3.72 4.06 9.17
C LEU A 282 -3.10 3.10 10.20
N PHE A 283 -3.86 2.08 10.58
CA PHE A 283 -3.40 1.02 11.48
C PHE A 283 -2.14 0.30 10.94
N SER A 284 -2.13 -0.05 9.65
CA SER A 284 -0.99 -0.71 9.01
C SER A 284 0.27 0.15 9.06
N MET A 285 0.18 1.45 8.82
CA MET A 285 1.34 2.34 8.87
C MET A 285 1.93 2.44 10.28
N SER A 286 1.08 2.59 11.30
CA SER A 286 1.51 2.60 12.70
C SER A 286 2.18 1.28 13.09
N PHE A 287 1.61 0.14 12.66
CA PHE A 287 2.19 -1.18 12.87
C PHE A 287 3.58 -1.31 12.21
N ILE A 288 3.74 -0.83 10.98
CA ILE A 288 5.03 -0.83 10.27
C ILE A 288 6.08 -0.01 11.03
N LEU A 289 5.72 1.18 11.52
CA LEU A 289 6.65 2.02 12.27
C LEU A 289 6.99 1.42 13.63
N ALA A 290 6.02 0.80 14.30
CA ALA A 290 6.24 0.13 15.58
C ALA A 290 7.15 -1.10 15.45
N LEU A 291 7.00 -1.90 14.38
CA LEU A 291 7.96 -2.95 14.03
C LEU A 291 9.35 -2.36 13.76
N ARG A 292 9.41 -1.28 12.97
CA ARG A 292 10.70 -0.66 12.62
C ARG A 292 11.42 -0.10 13.84
N ALA A 293 10.71 0.50 14.79
CA ALA A 293 11.26 1.02 16.04
C ALA A 293 11.91 -0.08 16.89
N GLN A 294 11.41 -1.32 16.76
CA GLN A 294 11.97 -2.51 17.40
C GLN A 294 12.99 -3.24 16.50
N ASN A 295 13.50 -2.58 15.46
CA ASN A 295 14.43 -3.10 14.45
C ASN A 295 13.92 -4.31 13.64
N VAL A 296 12.62 -4.61 13.68
CA VAL A 296 12.00 -5.60 12.81
C VAL A 296 11.72 -4.98 11.43
N ALA A 297 12.04 -5.71 10.37
CA ALA A 297 11.81 -5.28 9.01
C ALA A 297 10.47 -5.80 8.49
N SER A 298 9.90 -5.08 7.54
CA SER A 298 8.65 -5.49 6.90
C SER A 298 8.58 -5.12 5.42
N CYS A 299 7.70 -5.80 4.70
CA CYS A 299 7.30 -5.44 3.34
C CYS A 299 5.80 -5.61 3.17
N CYS A 300 5.13 -4.51 2.80
CA CYS A 300 3.73 -4.53 2.40
C CYS A 300 3.56 -5.38 1.13
N LEU A 301 2.54 -6.23 1.18
CA LEU A 301 2.10 -7.12 0.14
C LEU A 301 0.61 -6.84 -0.09
N ASN A 302 0.32 -5.75 -0.81
CA ASN A 302 -1.04 -5.26 -1.01
C ASN A 302 -1.98 -6.36 -1.53
N TRP A 303 -3.22 -6.36 -1.03
CA TRP A 303 -4.22 -7.36 -1.35
C TRP A 303 -5.09 -6.92 -2.53
N CYS A 304 -4.49 -6.86 -3.71
CA CYS A 304 -5.16 -6.52 -4.97
C CYS A 304 -5.37 -7.79 -5.80
N VAL A 305 -6.28 -8.65 -5.34
CA VAL A 305 -6.53 -9.97 -5.93
C VAL A 305 -7.95 -10.09 -6.48
N SER A 306 -8.23 -11.14 -7.26
CA SER A 306 -9.58 -11.40 -7.76
C SER A 306 -10.52 -11.85 -6.63
N PRO A 307 -11.85 -11.69 -6.78
CA PRO A 307 -12.82 -12.18 -5.78
C PRO A 307 -12.67 -13.67 -5.47
N GLU A 308 -12.28 -14.50 -6.44
CA GLU A 308 -12.06 -15.94 -6.25
C GLU A 308 -10.86 -16.20 -5.33
N THR A 309 -9.78 -15.45 -5.53
CA THR A 309 -8.57 -15.54 -4.72
C THR A 309 -8.82 -15.06 -3.30
N ASP A 310 -9.57 -13.98 -3.15
CA ASP A 310 -9.99 -13.43 -1.87
C ASP A 310 -10.84 -14.43 -1.06
N ARG A 311 -11.90 -14.98 -1.67
CA ARG A 311 -12.73 -16.02 -1.03
C ARG A 311 -11.92 -17.24 -0.62
N ARG A 312 -10.94 -17.63 -1.43
CA ARG A 312 -10.04 -18.75 -1.10
C ARG A 312 -9.17 -18.45 0.12
N ALA A 313 -8.65 -17.23 0.27
CA ALA A 313 -7.91 -16.84 1.47
C ALA A 313 -8.80 -16.90 2.72
N HIS A 314 -10.02 -16.38 2.63
CA HIS A 314 -11.01 -16.48 3.72
C HIS A 314 -11.29 -17.93 4.13
N ALA A 315 -11.49 -18.82 3.15
CA ALA A 315 -11.77 -20.23 3.43
C ALA A 315 -10.56 -20.94 4.07
N LEU A 316 -9.35 -20.73 3.54
CA LEU A 316 -8.13 -21.39 4.04
C LEU A 316 -7.77 -20.95 5.46
N PHE A 317 -7.97 -19.68 5.79
CA PHE A 317 -7.58 -19.11 7.09
C PHE A 317 -8.77 -18.88 8.03
N ALA A 318 -9.94 -19.40 7.70
CA ALA A 318 -11.19 -19.25 8.46
C ALA A 318 -11.49 -17.80 8.85
N LEU A 319 -11.21 -16.84 7.96
CA LEU A 319 -11.45 -15.42 8.21
C LEU A 319 -12.95 -15.11 8.07
N PRO A 320 -13.55 -14.35 9.01
CA PRO A 320 -14.95 -13.92 8.90
C PRO A 320 -15.20 -13.19 7.57
N GLN A 321 -16.32 -13.47 6.91
CA GLN A 321 -16.64 -12.88 5.60
C GLN A 321 -16.82 -11.36 5.63
N SER A 322 -17.14 -10.81 6.81
CA SER A 322 -17.23 -9.36 7.02
C SER A 322 -15.87 -8.66 7.02
N GLN A 323 -14.77 -9.40 7.22
CA GLN A 323 -13.46 -8.80 7.33
C GLN A 323 -12.81 -8.61 5.97
N ARG A 324 -12.60 -7.36 5.56
CA ARG A 324 -11.83 -7.08 4.34
C ARG A 324 -10.35 -7.25 4.60
N ILE A 325 -9.66 -8.06 3.80
CA ILE A 325 -8.20 -8.12 3.82
C ILE A 325 -7.67 -6.81 3.21
N VAL A 326 -6.96 -6.04 4.03
CA VAL A 326 -6.37 -4.75 3.65
C VAL A 326 -5.05 -4.98 2.92
N MET A 327 -4.16 -5.77 3.53
CA MET A 327 -2.90 -6.19 2.94
C MET A 327 -2.35 -7.41 3.68
N LEU A 328 -1.44 -8.12 3.02
CA LEU A 328 -0.49 -8.97 3.72
C LEU A 328 0.77 -8.17 4.06
N MET A 329 1.55 -8.66 5.01
CA MET A 329 2.84 -8.08 5.36
C MET A 329 3.84 -9.18 5.66
N ALA A 330 4.92 -9.24 4.87
CA ALA A 330 6.08 -10.07 5.19
C ALA A 330 6.88 -9.39 6.32
N ILE A 331 7.24 -10.15 7.36
CA ILE A 331 7.88 -9.63 8.57
C ILE A 331 9.03 -10.55 8.98
N GLY A 332 10.15 -9.95 9.40
CA GLY A 332 11.32 -10.68 9.91
C GLY A 332 12.49 -9.73 10.18
N TYR A 333 13.61 -10.29 10.64
CA TYR A 333 14.85 -9.53 10.76
C TYR A 333 15.54 -9.39 9.41
N ALA A 334 16.10 -8.21 9.13
CA ALA A 334 16.92 -7.99 7.94
C ALA A 334 18.38 -8.40 8.22
N PRO A 335 19.11 -8.95 7.23
CA PRO A 335 20.56 -9.10 7.32
C PRO A 335 21.25 -7.75 7.55
N GLU A 336 22.44 -7.75 8.16
CA GLU A 336 23.19 -6.53 8.46
C GLU A 336 23.58 -5.76 7.18
N GLU A 337 24.04 -6.48 6.15
CA GLU A 337 24.31 -5.95 4.81
C GLU A 337 23.08 -6.14 3.90
N CYS A 338 21.96 -5.49 4.23
CA CYS A 338 20.75 -5.51 3.43
C CYS A 338 20.69 -4.32 2.46
N ALA A 339 20.45 -4.58 1.17
CA ALA A 339 20.20 -3.54 0.17
C ALA A 339 18.69 -3.32 -0.03
N VAL A 340 18.29 -2.07 -0.24
CA VAL A 340 16.89 -1.68 -0.49
C VAL A 340 16.76 -0.69 -1.67
N PRO A 341 15.63 -0.72 -2.40
CA PRO A 341 15.36 0.21 -3.51
C PRO A 341 15.38 1.66 -3.04
N ARG A 342 16.14 2.57 -3.66
CA ARG A 342 16.16 4.01 -3.33
C ARG A 342 14.77 4.62 -3.32
N SER A 343 13.96 4.28 -4.33
CA SER A 343 12.57 4.69 -4.50
C SER A 343 12.36 6.17 -4.13
N PRO A 344 12.78 7.11 -4.99
CA PRO A 344 12.64 8.53 -4.72
C PRO A 344 11.20 8.94 -4.45
N ARG A 345 11.03 10.04 -3.75
CA ARG A 345 9.72 10.66 -3.52
C ARG A 345 9.54 11.79 -4.53
N ARG A 346 8.29 12.04 -4.91
CA ARG A 346 7.92 13.20 -5.74
C ARG A 346 8.34 14.49 -5.05
N GLY A 347 8.55 15.54 -5.83
CA GLY A 347 8.76 16.88 -5.30
C GLY A 347 7.58 17.32 -4.43
N LEU A 348 7.85 18.19 -3.45
CA LEU A 348 6.86 18.59 -2.45
C LEU A 348 5.68 19.32 -3.10
N GLU A 349 5.95 20.14 -4.10
CA GLU A 349 5.00 20.92 -4.89
C GLU A 349 4.00 20.05 -5.66
N GLN A 350 4.34 18.79 -5.95
CA GLN A 350 3.42 17.85 -6.59
C GLN A 350 2.41 17.21 -5.62
N VAL A 351 2.66 17.34 -4.31
CA VAL A 351 1.87 16.67 -3.26
C VAL A 351 1.16 17.68 -2.37
N LEU A 352 1.85 18.77 -2.00
CA LEU A 352 1.30 19.87 -1.21
C LEU A 352 0.83 20.99 -2.14
N ILE A 353 -0.46 20.96 -2.46
CA ILE A 353 -1.12 21.95 -3.33
C ILE A 353 -1.86 22.95 -2.44
N SER A 354 -1.44 24.23 -2.48
CA SER A 354 -2.21 25.32 -1.86
C SER A 354 -3.34 25.73 -2.79
N LEU A 355 -4.57 25.82 -2.27
CA LEU A 355 -5.78 26.19 -3.02
C LEU A 355 -6.09 27.68 -2.90
#